data_AF-A0A9R0SK71-F1
#
_entry.id   AF-A0A9R0SK71-F1
#
_cell.length_a   1.000
_cell.length_b   1.000
_cell.length_c   1.000
_cell.angle_alpha   90.00
_cell.angle_beta   90.00
_cell.angle_gamma   90.00
#
_symmetry.space_group_name_H-M   'P 1'
#
loop_
_entity.id
_entity.type
_entity.pdbx_description
1 polymer ?
#
loop_
_entity_poly.entity_id
_entity_poly.type
_entity_poly.pdbx_seq_one_letter_code
_entity_poly.pdbx_strand_id
1 'polypeptide(L)'
;MSYADPVYMQTGLLTEKSDVYSFGVVILELISRKEACHSGNNSLARSFLEVHEERKKATGLFDKEIAVTTRDLELLDCLAEIAVECLDLDVDQRPTMIELVARLLILNRSRRSRVVHQQV
;
A
#
# COMPACT_ATOMS: atom_id res chain seq x y z
N MET A 1 -3.67 9.01 -15.19
CA MET A 1 -4.79 8.54 -14.34
C MET A 1 -4.33 7.48 -13.32
N SER A 2 -3.03 7.31 -13.08
CA SER A 2 -2.48 6.21 -12.27
C SER A 2 -2.88 6.22 -10.80
N TYR A 3 -3.25 7.39 -10.29
CA TYR A 3 -3.71 7.60 -8.91
C TYR A 3 -5.24 7.77 -8.82
N ALA A 4 -5.94 7.88 -9.95
CA ALA A 4 -7.35 8.18 -9.95
C ALA A 4 -8.15 6.96 -9.49
N ASP A 5 -9.02 7.17 -8.50
CA ASP A 5 -9.92 6.15 -7.99
C ASP A 5 -10.85 5.62 -9.11
N PRO A 6 -10.82 4.32 -9.44
CA PRO A 6 -11.65 3.76 -10.50
C PRO A 6 -13.15 3.90 -10.22
N VAL A 7 -13.56 3.92 -8.95
CA VAL A 7 -14.96 4.13 -8.57
C VAL A 7 -15.37 5.57 -8.85
N TYR A 8 -14.53 6.56 -8.50
CA TYR A 8 -14.74 7.95 -8.90
C TYR A 8 -14.81 8.10 -10.43
N MET A 9 -13.87 7.48 -11.15
CA MET A 9 -13.83 7.55 -12.62
C MET A 9 -15.08 6.96 -13.27
N GLN A 10 -15.65 5.90 -12.69
CA GLN A 10 -16.86 5.25 -13.21
C GLN A 10 -18.15 5.99 -12.83
N THR A 11 -18.24 6.48 -11.59
CA THR A 11 -19.48 7.05 -11.02
C THR A 11 -19.56 8.56 -11.12
N GLY A 12 -18.42 9.24 -11.28
CA GLY A 12 -18.29 10.69 -11.15
C GLY A 12 -18.36 11.21 -9.71
N LEU A 13 -18.51 10.33 -8.71
CA LEU A 13 -18.67 10.72 -7.32
C LEU A 13 -17.31 10.80 -6.61
N LEU A 14 -16.85 12.03 -6.36
CA LEU A 14 -15.63 12.29 -5.61
C LEU A 14 -15.93 12.29 -4.12
N THR A 15 -15.17 11.52 -3.34
CA THR A 15 -15.32 11.43 -1.88
C THR A 15 -13.96 11.44 -1.19
N GLU A 16 -13.94 11.60 0.13
CA GLU A 16 -12.71 11.43 0.93
C GLU A 16 -12.07 10.04 0.73
N LYS A 17 -12.87 9.01 0.42
CA LYS A 17 -12.37 7.66 0.13
C LYS A 17 -11.65 7.57 -1.23
N SER A 18 -11.83 8.53 -2.13
CA SER A 18 -11.04 8.62 -3.36
C SER A 18 -9.61 9.11 -3.09
N ASP A 19 -9.42 9.95 -2.07
CA ASP A 19 -8.10 10.32 -1.58
C ASP A 19 -7.40 9.14 -0.88
N VAL A 20 -8.16 8.33 -0.12
CA VAL A 20 -7.67 7.07 0.48
C VAL A 20 -7.11 6.14 -0.60
N TYR A 21 -7.85 5.93 -1.70
CA TYR A 21 -7.37 5.14 -2.84
C TYR A 21 -6.05 5.68 -3.39
N SER A 22 -6.02 6.98 -3.69
CA SER A 22 -4.84 7.65 -4.25
C SER A 22 -3.62 7.49 -3.33
N PHE A 23 -3.81 7.61 -2.02
CA PHE A 23 -2.76 7.42 -1.03
C PHE A 23 -2.29 5.96 -0.94
N GLY A 24 -3.20 4.99 -1.07
CA GLY A 24 -2.85 3.57 -1.20
C GLY A 24 -1.88 3.33 -2.37
N VAL A 25 -2.16 3.92 -3.54
CA VAL A 25 -1.25 3.86 -4.69
C VAL A 25 0.13 4.46 -4.38
N VAL A 26 0.18 5.59 -3.66
CA VAL A 26 1.45 6.22 -3.25
C VAL A 26 2.25 5.30 -2.32
N ILE A 27 1.61 4.59 -1.37
CA ILE A 27 2.31 3.61 -0.53
C ILE A 27 2.93 2.51 -1.41
N LEU A 28 2.18 1.97 -2.38
CA LEU A 28 2.69 0.94 -3.28
C LEU A 28 3.89 1.43 -4.11
N GLU A 29 3.82 2.67 -4.62
CA GLU A 29 4.93 3.29 -5.35
C GLU A 29 6.18 3.43 -4.46
N LEU A 30 6.02 3.84 -3.20
CA LEU A 30 7.14 3.99 -2.27
C LEU A 30 7.82 2.65 -1.93
N ILE A 31 7.06 1.59 -1.68
CA ILE A 31 7.63 0.28 -1.29
C ILE A 31 8.22 -0.50 -2.47
N SER A 32 7.77 -0.20 -3.69
CA SER A 32 8.25 -0.85 -4.92
C SER A 32 9.27 -0.03 -5.70
N ARG A 33 9.38 1.28 -5.43
CA ARG A 33 10.16 2.27 -6.19
C ARG A 33 9.83 2.27 -7.70
N LYS A 34 8.62 1.88 -8.06
CA LYS A 34 8.11 1.83 -9.44
C LYS A 34 7.00 2.84 -9.63
N GLU A 35 6.99 3.52 -10.77
CA GLU A 35 5.89 4.39 -11.17
C GLU A 35 4.54 3.65 -11.13
N ALA A 36 3.51 4.30 -10.56
CA ALA A 36 2.15 3.77 -10.41
C ALA A 36 1.54 3.21 -11.72
N CYS A 37 1.93 3.77 -12.87
CA CYS A 37 1.74 3.14 -14.19
C CYS A 37 3.09 2.81 -14.78
N HIS A 38 3.36 1.53 -15.05
CA HIS A 38 4.50 1.12 -15.88
C HIS A 38 4.04 0.77 -17.31
N SER A 39 4.97 0.79 -18.27
CA SER A 39 4.69 0.61 -19.70
C SER A 39 3.86 -0.64 -19.99
N GLY A 40 2.77 -0.50 -20.76
CA GLY A 40 1.99 -1.63 -21.27
C GLY A 40 0.68 -1.96 -20.52
N ASN A 41 -0.05 -0.96 -20.02
CA ASN A 41 -1.38 -1.09 -19.38
C ASN A 41 -1.44 -1.81 -18.02
N ASN A 42 -0.31 -2.21 -17.44
CA ASN A 42 -0.28 -2.75 -16.08
C ASN A 42 -0.04 -1.64 -15.06
N SER A 43 -1.04 -1.43 -14.20
CA SER A 43 -0.91 -0.56 -13.03
C SER A 43 -0.27 -1.34 -11.89
N LEU A 44 0.55 -0.65 -11.11
CA LEU A 44 1.16 -1.21 -9.91
C LEU A 44 0.08 -1.72 -8.94
N ALA A 45 -1.01 -0.96 -8.80
CA ALA A 45 -2.19 -1.34 -8.03
C ALA A 45 -2.73 -2.72 -8.44
N ARG A 46 -2.86 -3.01 -9.74
CA ARG A 46 -3.34 -4.31 -10.23
C ARG A 46 -2.41 -5.44 -9.79
N SER A 47 -1.10 -5.28 -9.95
CA SER A 47 -0.13 -6.33 -9.57
C SER A 47 -0.19 -6.66 -8.08
N PHE A 48 -0.37 -5.67 -7.21
CA PHE A 48 -0.52 -5.90 -5.77
C PHE A 48 -1.87 -6.54 -5.42
N LEU A 49 -2.96 -6.10 -6.06
CA LEU A 49 -4.29 -6.70 -5.88
C LEU A 49 -4.31 -8.18 -6.32
N GLU A 50 -3.72 -8.53 -7.47
CA GLU A 50 -3.63 -9.90 -7.96
C GLU A 50 -2.88 -10.81 -6.96
N VAL A 51 -1.72 -10.38 -6.48
CA VAL A 51 -0.96 -11.14 -5.47
C VAL A 51 -1.76 -11.34 -4.19
N HIS A 52 -2.49 -10.32 -3.75
CA HIS A 52 -3.32 -10.39 -2.55
C HIS A 52 -4.52 -11.35 -2.72
N GLU A 53 -5.22 -11.28 -3.86
CA GLU A 53 -6.31 -12.21 -4.20
C GLU A 53 -5.85 -13.67 -4.23
N GLU A 54 -4.64 -13.90 -4.77
CA GLU A 54 -4.01 -15.22 -4.80
C GLU A 54 -3.45 -15.67 -3.43
N ARG A 55 -3.57 -14.82 -2.39
CA ARG A 55 -3.02 -15.04 -1.04
C ARG A 55 -1.51 -15.32 -1.05
N LYS A 56 -0.80 -14.74 -2.01
CA LYS A 56 0.65 -14.83 -2.13
C LYS A 56 1.30 -13.67 -1.40
N LYS A 57 2.59 -13.81 -1.09
CA LYS A 57 3.39 -12.71 -0.54
C LYS A 57 3.78 -11.74 -1.65
N ALA A 58 3.74 -10.44 -1.35
CA ALA A 58 4.14 -9.37 -2.26
C ALA A 58 5.67 -9.15 -2.33
N THR A 59 6.46 -10.03 -1.72
CA THR A 59 7.93 -9.95 -1.67
C THR A 59 8.59 -9.74 -3.03
N GLY A 60 8.04 -10.33 -4.10
CA GLY A 60 8.54 -10.15 -5.47
C GLY A 60 8.26 -8.78 -6.10
N LEU A 61 7.37 -7.98 -5.50
CA LEU A 61 6.99 -6.66 -6.00
C LEU A 61 7.80 -5.53 -5.35
N PHE A 62 8.36 -5.77 -4.17
CA PHE A 62 9.15 -4.80 -3.43
C PHE A 62 10.48 -4.46 -4.11
N ASP A 63 10.98 -3.26 -3.85
CA ASP A 63 12.30 -2.85 -4.30
C ASP A 63 13.38 -3.57 -3.48
N LYS A 64 14.40 -4.10 -4.17
CA LYS A 64 15.46 -4.91 -3.54
C LYS A 64 16.41 -4.09 -2.67
N GLU A 65 16.52 -2.78 -2.89
CA GLU A 65 17.33 -1.90 -2.06
C GLU A 65 16.59 -1.46 -0.79
N ILE A 66 15.26 -1.64 -0.75
CA ILE A 66 14.43 -1.40 0.44
C ILE A 66 14.24 -2.71 1.23
N ALA A 67 13.99 -3.81 0.53
CA ALA A 67 13.73 -5.14 1.09
C ALA A 67 15.03 -5.91 1.44
N VAL A 68 15.93 -5.28 2.19
CA VAL A 68 17.28 -5.82 2.44
C VAL A 68 17.27 -6.93 3.50
N THR A 69 16.47 -6.76 4.54
CA THR A 69 16.41 -7.70 5.67
C THR A 69 15.03 -8.35 5.79
N THR A 70 14.95 -9.48 6.50
CA THR A 70 13.65 -10.10 6.85
C THR A 70 12.73 -9.14 7.60
N ARG A 71 13.30 -8.24 8.41
CA ARG A 71 12.53 -7.20 9.11
C ARG A 71 11.92 -6.19 8.14
N ASP A 72 12.68 -5.78 7.13
CA ASP A 72 12.16 -4.87 6.11
C ASP A 72 11.02 -5.54 5.36
N LEU A 73 11.17 -6.82 5.00
CA LEU A 73 10.11 -7.59 4.35
C LEU A 73 8.83 -7.64 5.19
N GLU A 74 8.91 -7.92 6.50
CA GLU A 74 7.73 -7.91 7.39
C GLU A 74 7.05 -6.54 7.43
N LEU A 75 7.83 -5.46 7.49
CA LEU A 75 7.31 -4.09 7.48
C LEU A 75 6.63 -3.76 6.15
N LEU A 76 7.25 -4.14 5.03
CA LEU A 76 6.74 -3.89 3.68
C LEU A 76 5.48 -4.72 3.41
N ASP A 77 5.41 -5.96 3.91
CA ASP A 77 4.20 -6.79 3.87
C ASP A 77 3.03 -6.08 4.60
N CYS A 78 3.26 -5.57 5.82
CA CYS A 78 2.22 -4.80 6.53
C CYS A 78 1.81 -3.51 5.79
N LEU A 79 2.75 -2.81 5.17
CA LEU A 79 2.44 -1.62 4.36
C LEU A 79 1.65 -1.98 3.09
N ALA A 80 1.97 -3.09 2.46
CA ALA A 80 1.26 -3.59 1.28
C ALA A 80 -0.18 -3.99 1.62
N GLU A 81 -0.39 -4.68 2.75
CA GLU A 81 -1.73 -5.01 3.26
C GLU A 81 -2.57 -3.76 3.49
N ILE A 82 -2.01 -2.77 4.21
CA ILE A 82 -2.65 -1.46 4.43
C ILE A 82 -3.03 -0.80 3.09
N ALA A 83 -2.11 -0.80 2.13
CA ALA A 83 -2.32 -0.17 0.84
C ALA A 83 -3.39 -0.90 0.02
N VAL A 84 -3.41 -2.23 0.01
CA VAL A 84 -4.40 -3.04 -0.71
C VAL A 84 -5.82 -2.77 -0.19
N GLU A 85 -6.02 -2.66 1.12
CA GLU A 85 -7.33 -2.29 1.69
C GLU A 85 -7.79 -0.89 1.24
N CYS A 86 -6.87 0.04 1.00
CA CYS A 86 -7.21 1.37 0.47
C CYS A 86 -7.71 1.30 -1.00
N LEU A 87 -7.39 0.24 -1.72
CA LEU A 87 -7.71 0.07 -3.14
C LEU A 87 -9.00 -0.72 -3.39
N ASP A 88 -9.75 -1.05 -2.34
CA ASP A 88 -11.00 -1.81 -2.46
C ASP A 88 -11.99 -1.11 -3.41
N LEU A 89 -12.69 -1.89 -4.22
CA LEU A 89 -13.71 -1.38 -5.13
C LEU A 89 -15.03 -1.11 -4.39
N ASP A 90 -15.28 -1.78 -3.27
CA ASP A 90 -16.29 -1.39 -2.31
C ASP A 90 -15.74 -0.24 -1.44
N VAL A 91 -16.20 0.98 -1.75
CA VAL A 91 -15.76 2.22 -1.11
C VAL A 91 -15.97 2.20 0.41
N ASP A 92 -16.95 1.45 0.89
CA ASP A 92 -17.25 1.33 2.31
C ASP A 92 -16.25 0.42 3.05
N GLN A 93 -15.62 -0.53 2.34
CA GLN A 93 -14.56 -1.38 2.92
C GLN A 93 -13.23 -0.67 3.07
N ARG A 94 -12.99 0.41 2.32
CA ARG A 94 -11.76 1.20 2.46
C ARG A 94 -11.66 1.76 3.88
N PRO A 95 -10.48 1.79 4.52
CA PRO A 95 -10.33 2.51 5.77
C PRO A 95 -10.59 4.01 5.58
N THR A 96 -10.91 4.70 6.66
CA THR A 96 -10.85 6.16 6.70
C THR A 96 -9.41 6.64 6.76
N MET A 97 -9.14 7.89 6.36
CA MET A 97 -7.80 8.47 6.51
C MET A 97 -7.32 8.49 7.98
N ILE A 98 -8.25 8.61 8.93
CA ILE A 98 -7.95 8.59 10.37
C ILE A 98 -7.46 7.19 10.79
N GLU A 99 -8.17 6.14 10.41
CA GLU A 99 -7.78 4.75 10.68
C GLU A 99 -6.44 4.42 10.01
N LEU A 100 -6.25 4.87 8.78
CA LEU A 100 -5.02 4.69 8.03
C LEU A 100 -3.82 5.32 8.74
N VAL A 101 -3.94 6.58 9.18
CA VAL A 101 -2.92 7.27 9.99
C VAL A 101 -2.64 6.52 11.28
N ALA A 102 -3.69 6.06 11.99
CA ALA A 102 -3.52 5.31 13.23
C ALA A 102 -2.71 4.02 13.02
N ARG A 103 -3.03 3.25 11.96
CA ARG A 103 -2.30 2.03 11.60
C ARG A 103 -0.83 2.32 11.26
N LEU A 104 -0.56 3.35 10.46
CA LEU A 104 0.80 3.76 10.12
C LEU A 104 1.61 4.23 11.33
N LEU A 105 0.98 4.94 12.28
CA LEU A 105 1.63 5.36 13.53
C LEU A 105 1.98 4.15 14.41
N ILE A 106 1.09 3.18 14.53
CA ILE A 106 1.35 1.92 15.26
C ILE A 106 2.52 1.18 14.62
N LEU A 107 2.51 1.03 13.30
CA LEU A 107 3.57 0.36 12.55
C LEU A 107 4.93 1.06 12.73
N ASN A 108 4.96 2.39 12.64
CA ASN A 108 6.17 3.18 12.86
C ASN A 108 6.69 3.09 14.30
N ARG A 109 5.81 3.06 15.31
CA ARG A 109 6.21 2.85 16.72
C ARG A 109 6.81 1.46 16.91
N SER A 110 6.16 0.42 16.39
CA SER A 110 6.66 -0.96 16.44
C SER A 110 8.04 -1.09 15.80
N ARG A 111 8.27 -0.43 14.66
CA ARG A 111 9.58 -0.36 14.02
C ARG A 111 10.62 0.30 14.92
N ARG A 112 10.30 1.45 15.53
CA ARG A 112 11.22 2.21 16.41
C ARG A 112 11.56 1.48 17.71
N SER A 113 10.57 0.92 18.40
CA SER A 113 10.80 0.21 19.67
C SER A 113 11.73 -1.00 19.49
N ARG A 114 11.66 -1.67 18.32
CA ARG A 114 12.52 -2.81 17.98
C ARG A 114 13.95 -2.43 17.58
N VAL A 115 14.19 -1.18 17.18
CA VAL A 115 15.54 -0.63 16.95
C VAL A 115 16.25 -0.37 18.27
N VAL A 116 15.54 0.11 19.29
CA VAL A 116 16.11 0.40 20.63
C VAL A 116 16.60 -0.88 21.33
N HIS A 117 15.99 -2.04 21.06
CA HIS A 117 16.39 -3.33 21.64
C HIS A 117 17.59 -4.02 20.94
N GLN A 118 18.20 -3.40 19.93
CA GLN A 118 19.40 -3.93 19.24
C GLN A 118 20.68 -3.14 19.53
N GLN A 119 20.64 -2.18 20.46
CA GLN A 119 21.80 -1.38 20.87
C GLN A 119 22.31 -1.69 22.30
N VAL A 120 21.92 -2.82 22.89
CA VAL A 120 22.46 -3.34 24.16
C VAL A 120 23.05 -4.72 23.93
#